data_AF-A0AAD5NZJ7-F1
#
_entry.id   AF-A0AAD5NZJ7-F1
#
_cell.length_a   1.000
_cell.length_b   1.000
_cell.length_c   1.000
_cell.angle_alpha   90.00
_cell.angle_beta   90.00
_cell.angle_gamma   90.00
#
_symmetry.space_group_name_H-M   'P 1'
#
loop_
_entity.id
_entity.type
_entity.pdbx_description
1 polymer ?
#
loop_
_entity_poly.entity_id
_entity_poly.type
_entity_poly.pdbx_seq_one_letter_code
_entity_poly.pdbx_strand_id
1 'polypeptide(L)'
;MWKMIFRQLRFEINIINNCRIMISGYLKEYQKKIGPVVLSDSLDVLSFILVREISQYYNKNFGVCCNQADSTVQKLHEVSGYLDSAKQTGVNKVFLPSNVQTDIDNIEAKIDSSASNLSSQTAKNSQRIRDLLDSVRTALIVLAAVMLLLTFLGFLFSLFGLKFLVYILVIIGWILVAGTFILCGIFLLLHNVTADTCVAMNQYVQHPAAHTALDKIIPCVDNATAQETLMRTKEVSSQLVEVMNTVISNVSNINFAPNFVPMYFNQSGPLVPKLCNPFRPDLTNRVCSAGEVDYNNATQVWKTYVCQVSASGICTTTGRLTPGMYDQFGVALNLSYGLYNYGPFLVELQDCTFVRQTFTDIYRDHCPDLRHYSKYIYIGLVMVSTAVMLSLVFWVIYGRERRHRVYTKSMIGVARRTKLLLERKLQFASSDHLN
;
A
#
# COMPACT_ATOMS: atom_id res chain seq x y z
N MET A 1 -12.57 -0.76 23.90
CA MET A 1 -11.36 -0.48 23.09
C MET A 1 -10.82 0.93 23.31
N TRP A 2 -11.58 1.99 23.02
CA TRP A 2 -11.14 3.39 23.24
C TRP A 2 -10.83 3.76 24.71
N LYS A 3 -11.57 3.18 25.68
CA LYS A 3 -11.28 3.34 27.13
C LYS A 3 -9.95 2.72 27.58
N MET A 4 -9.42 1.74 26.83
CA MET A 4 -8.15 1.07 27.14
C MET A 4 -6.97 1.87 26.56
N ILE A 5 -7.15 2.42 25.36
CA ILE A 5 -6.21 3.35 24.71
C ILE A 5 -6.08 4.65 25.52
N PHE A 6 -7.19 5.21 26.02
CA PHE A 6 -7.14 6.40 26.90
C PHE A 6 -6.49 6.12 28.27
N ARG A 7 -6.58 4.88 28.78
CA ARG A 7 -5.88 4.50 30.02
C ARG A 7 -4.38 4.32 29.79
N GLN A 8 -3.97 3.77 28.64
CA GLN A 8 -2.55 3.67 28.26
C GLN A 8 -1.93 5.06 28.03
N LEU A 9 -2.63 5.95 27.31
CA LEU A 9 -2.21 7.35 27.12
C LEU A 9 -2.16 8.13 28.44
N ARG A 10 -3.12 7.94 29.36
CA ARG A 10 -3.11 8.59 30.67
C ARG A 10 -2.00 8.05 31.58
N PHE A 11 -1.60 6.78 31.43
CA PHE A 11 -0.49 6.18 32.16
C PHE A 11 0.87 6.72 31.66
N GLU A 12 1.05 6.81 30.34
CA GLU A 12 2.23 7.42 29.71
C GLU A 12 2.35 8.92 30.04
N ILE A 13 1.24 9.68 30.00
CA ILE A 13 1.23 11.10 30.39
C ILE A 13 1.48 11.30 31.90
N ASN A 14 1.00 10.41 32.77
CA ASN A 14 1.30 10.46 34.20
C ASN A 14 2.75 10.07 34.50
N ILE A 15 3.37 9.17 33.73
CA ILE A 15 4.80 8.89 33.82
C ILE A 15 5.60 10.12 33.39
N ILE A 16 5.21 10.80 32.31
CA ILE A 16 5.84 12.05 31.85
C ILE A 16 5.67 13.18 32.88
N ASN A 17 4.50 13.33 33.50
CA ASN A 17 4.24 14.34 34.53
C ASN A 17 4.94 14.02 35.86
N ASN A 18 5.03 12.75 36.27
CA ASN A 18 5.81 12.35 37.45
C ASN A 18 7.32 12.47 37.20
N CYS A 19 7.79 12.23 35.97
CA CYS A 19 9.17 12.51 35.58
C CYS A 19 9.44 14.03 35.62
N ARG A 20 8.51 14.86 35.13
CA ARG A 20 8.59 16.33 35.21
C ARG A 20 8.64 16.86 36.65
N ILE A 21 7.87 16.31 37.58
CA ILE A 21 7.85 16.73 38.99
C ILE A 21 9.12 16.27 39.73
N MET A 22 9.58 15.04 39.46
CA MET A 22 10.83 14.51 40.02
C MET A 22 12.04 15.30 39.49
N ILE A 23 12.07 15.62 38.20
CA ILE A 23 13.12 16.43 37.56
C ILE A 23 13.06 17.89 38.03
N SER A 24 11.88 18.47 38.28
CA SER A 24 11.72 19.84 38.81
C SER A 24 12.23 20.02 40.25
N GLY A 25 12.15 18.96 41.08
CA GLY A 25 12.72 18.97 42.44
C GLY A 25 14.25 18.91 42.43
N TYR A 26 14.82 18.09 41.53
CA TYR A 26 16.28 17.96 41.36
C TYR A 26 16.90 19.16 40.60
N LEU A 27 16.15 19.84 39.72
CA LEU A 27 16.58 21.00 38.92
C LEU A 27 17.06 22.20 39.77
N LYS A 28 16.45 22.45 40.93
CA LYS A 28 16.80 23.61 41.78
C LYS A 28 18.14 23.47 42.49
N GLU A 29 18.56 22.23 42.79
CA GLU A 29 19.84 21.98 43.47
C GLU A 29 20.98 21.71 42.47
N TYR A 30 20.65 21.23 41.27
CA TYR A 30 21.60 20.93 40.19
C TYR A 30 21.98 22.12 39.28
N GLN A 31 21.10 23.13 39.10
CA GLN A 31 21.43 24.30 38.27
C GLN A 31 22.63 25.11 38.76
N LYS A 32 23.04 24.94 40.03
CA LYS A 32 24.13 25.70 40.64
C LYS A 32 25.53 25.16 40.35
N LYS A 33 25.68 23.98 39.71
CA LYS A 33 27.00 23.33 39.55
C LYS A 33 27.40 22.86 38.14
N ILE A 34 26.49 22.63 37.20
CA ILE A 34 26.85 22.13 35.86
C ILE A 34 25.92 22.75 34.81
N GLY A 35 26.50 23.34 33.75
CA GLY A 35 25.81 23.98 32.63
C GLY A 35 25.11 23.01 31.65
N PRO A 36 24.82 23.44 30.41
CA PRO A 36 23.57 23.24 29.64
C PRO A 36 23.35 21.85 29.01
N VAL A 37 23.95 20.78 29.56
CA VAL A 37 23.98 19.44 28.94
C VAL A 37 22.63 18.72 28.96
N VAL A 38 21.67 19.13 29.79
CA VAL A 38 20.42 18.38 30.02
C VAL A 38 19.26 18.84 29.11
N LEU A 39 19.40 19.94 28.37
CA LEU A 39 18.32 20.43 27.49
C LEU A 39 18.25 19.72 26.12
N SER A 40 19.30 19.01 25.67
CA SER A 40 19.27 18.27 24.39
C SER A 40 18.45 16.99 24.47
N ASP A 41 18.47 16.29 25.61
CA ASP A 41 17.89 14.94 25.75
C ASP A 41 16.36 14.91 25.61
N SER A 42 15.67 16.04 25.85
CA SER A 42 14.20 16.15 25.75
C SER A 42 13.71 16.49 24.33
N LEU A 43 14.57 17.06 23.48
CA LEU A 43 14.27 17.32 22.07
C LEU A 43 14.45 16.07 21.20
N ASP A 44 15.41 15.20 21.55
CA ASP A 44 15.68 13.95 20.82
C ASP A 44 14.50 12.95 20.92
N VAL A 45 13.86 12.86 22.09
CA VAL A 45 12.68 12.00 22.31
C VAL A 45 11.47 12.50 21.52
N LEU A 46 11.28 13.82 21.40
CA LEU A 46 10.17 14.42 20.67
C LEU A 46 10.32 14.25 19.14
N SER A 47 11.54 14.43 18.63
CA SER A 47 11.90 14.12 17.23
C SER A 47 11.65 12.65 16.90
N PHE A 48 11.94 11.76 17.85
CA PHE A 48 11.78 10.31 17.68
C PHE A 48 10.31 9.84 17.67
N ILE A 49 9.45 10.42 18.52
CA ILE A 49 7.99 10.16 18.50
C ILE A 49 7.39 10.55 17.14
N LEU A 50 7.82 11.69 16.59
CA LEU A 50 7.40 12.16 15.27
C LEU A 50 7.79 11.16 14.18
N VAL A 51 9.03 10.68 14.16
CA VAL A 51 9.50 9.68 13.17
C VAL A 51 8.71 8.36 13.25
N ARG A 52 8.30 7.94 14.45
CA ARG A 52 7.51 6.70 14.67
C ARG A 52 6.09 6.83 14.12
N GLU A 53 5.41 7.94 14.39
CA GLU A 53 4.06 8.20 13.86
C GLU A 53 4.05 8.29 12.33
N ILE A 54 5.11 8.87 11.76
CA ILE A 54 5.30 8.99 10.32
C ILE A 54 5.39 7.63 9.64
N SER A 55 6.24 6.73 10.14
CA SER A 55 6.40 5.38 9.56
C SER A 55 5.07 4.59 9.58
N GLN A 56 4.26 4.80 10.63
CA GLN A 56 2.96 4.15 10.76
C GLN A 56 1.92 4.68 9.78
N TYR A 57 1.99 5.97 9.42
CA TYR A 57 1.13 6.59 8.42
C TYR A 57 1.36 6.00 7.00
N TYR A 58 2.63 5.85 6.61
CA TYR A 58 3.01 5.30 5.30
C TYR A 58 2.49 3.85 5.09
N ASN A 59 2.58 2.99 6.10
CA ASN A 59 2.16 1.59 6.00
C ASN A 59 0.62 1.46 5.83
N LYS A 60 -0.15 2.38 6.45
CA LYS A 60 -1.62 2.39 6.32
C LYS A 60 -2.07 2.78 4.91
N ASN A 61 -1.48 3.83 4.36
CA ASN A 61 -1.88 4.37 3.06
C ASN A 61 -1.46 3.47 1.89
N PHE A 62 -0.30 2.81 2.01
CA PHE A 62 0.14 1.84 1.03
C PHE A 62 -0.83 0.65 0.87
N GLY A 63 -1.57 0.30 1.93
CA GLY A 63 -2.61 -0.74 1.87
C GLY A 63 -3.79 -0.43 0.95
N VAL A 64 -4.14 0.86 0.77
CA VAL A 64 -5.26 1.27 -0.09
C VAL A 64 -4.95 0.98 -1.57
N CYS A 65 -3.73 1.29 -2.01
CA CYS A 65 -3.29 1.04 -3.39
C CYS A 65 -3.27 -0.46 -3.72
N CYS A 66 -2.79 -1.30 -2.79
CA CYS A 66 -2.79 -2.76 -2.98
C CYS A 66 -4.21 -3.34 -3.09
N ASN A 67 -5.13 -2.92 -2.22
CA ASN A 67 -6.52 -3.39 -2.26
C ASN A 67 -7.20 -3.07 -3.61
N GLN A 68 -6.88 -1.91 -4.18
CA GLN A 68 -7.44 -1.49 -5.45
C GLN A 68 -6.87 -2.31 -6.62
N ALA A 69 -5.57 -2.63 -6.59
CA ALA A 69 -4.95 -3.53 -7.55
C ALA A 69 -5.54 -4.94 -7.47
N ASP A 70 -5.76 -5.48 -6.27
CA ASP A 70 -6.40 -6.79 -6.06
C ASP A 70 -7.84 -6.82 -6.60
N SER A 71 -8.62 -5.76 -6.40
CA SER A 71 -9.97 -5.65 -6.97
C SER A 71 -9.97 -5.66 -8.50
N THR A 72 -8.96 -5.04 -9.11
CA THR A 72 -8.80 -5.02 -10.58
C THR A 72 -8.47 -6.41 -11.11
N VAL A 73 -7.54 -7.12 -10.46
CA VAL A 73 -7.19 -8.52 -10.80
C VAL A 73 -8.42 -9.42 -10.69
N GLN A 74 -9.22 -9.28 -9.64
CA GLN A 74 -10.42 -10.09 -9.44
C GLN A 74 -11.43 -9.89 -10.59
N LYS A 75 -11.75 -8.64 -10.94
CA LYS A 75 -12.70 -8.35 -12.03
C LYS A 75 -12.19 -8.85 -13.39
N LEU A 76 -10.89 -8.80 -13.64
CA LEU A 76 -10.29 -9.36 -14.86
C LEU A 76 -10.46 -10.89 -14.93
N HIS A 77 -10.23 -11.60 -13.83
CA HIS A 77 -10.48 -13.06 -13.78
C HIS A 77 -11.97 -13.40 -13.91
N GLU A 78 -12.88 -12.59 -13.35
CA GLU A 78 -14.32 -12.78 -13.53
C GLU A 78 -14.71 -12.66 -15.01
N VAL A 79 -14.20 -11.63 -15.71
CA VAL A 79 -14.40 -11.48 -17.17
C VAL A 79 -13.83 -12.68 -17.94
N SER A 80 -12.62 -13.12 -17.62
CA SER A 80 -12.00 -14.32 -18.21
C SER A 80 -12.92 -15.55 -18.07
N GLY A 81 -13.45 -15.77 -16.86
CA GLY A 81 -14.38 -16.88 -16.59
C GLY A 81 -15.69 -16.82 -17.37
N TYR A 82 -16.24 -15.61 -17.62
CA TYR A 82 -17.42 -15.46 -18.49
C TYR A 82 -17.11 -15.79 -19.96
N LEU A 83 -15.91 -15.47 -20.43
CA LEU A 83 -15.45 -15.78 -21.79
C LEU A 83 -15.20 -17.28 -21.98
N ASP A 84 -14.54 -17.95 -21.04
CA ASP A 84 -14.32 -19.41 -21.06
C ASP A 84 -15.65 -20.19 -20.99
N SER A 85 -16.57 -19.74 -20.13
CA SER A 85 -17.93 -20.30 -20.06
C SER A 85 -18.70 -20.18 -21.38
N ALA A 86 -18.45 -19.10 -22.14
CA ALA A 86 -19.05 -18.88 -23.44
C ALA A 86 -18.52 -19.84 -24.52
N LYS A 87 -17.34 -20.42 -24.30
CA LYS A 87 -16.66 -21.35 -25.22
C LYS A 87 -17.03 -22.81 -24.96
N GLN A 88 -16.99 -23.27 -23.70
CA GLN A 88 -17.09 -24.70 -23.35
C GLN A 88 -18.45 -25.36 -23.67
N THR A 89 -19.49 -24.55 -23.85
CA THR A 89 -20.88 -24.98 -24.04
C THR A 89 -21.30 -24.99 -25.52
N GLY A 90 -20.40 -24.63 -26.44
CA GLY A 90 -20.59 -24.59 -27.89
C GLY A 90 -20.52 -25.96 -28.62
N VAL A 91 -20.89 -27.06 -27.98
CA VAL A 91 -20.78 -28.42 -28.56
C VAL A 91 -21.70 -28.62 -29.78
N ASN A 92 -22.64 -27.71 -30.03
CA ASN A 92 -23.44 -27.68 -31.27
C ASN A 92 -23.37 -26.31 -31.97
N LYS A 93 -22.22 -25.98 -32.57
CA LYS A 93 -21.93 -25.19 -33.81
C LYS A 93 -22.79 -23.98 -34.27
N VAL A 94 -23.83 -23.53 -33.56
CA VAL A 94 -24.80 -22.57 -34.12
C VAL A 94 -24.47 -21.11 -33.78
N PHE A 95 -23.74 -20.82 -32.70
CA PHE A 95 -23.66 -19.45 -32.19
C PHE A 95 -22.32 -18.72 -32.43
N LEU A 96 -21.19 -19.43 -32.52
CA LEU A 96 -19.87 -18.80 -32.67
C LEU A 96 -19.01 -19.53 -33.72
N PRO A 97 -18.66 -18.87 -34.84
CA PRO A 97 -17.76 -19.44 -35.84
C PRO A 97 -16.33 -19.61 -35.26
N SER A 98 -15.55 -20.52 -35.84
CA SER A 98 -14.25 -20.95 -35.30
C SER A 98 -13.25 -19.80 -35.13
N ASN A 99 -13.30 -18.79 -36.00
CA ASN A 99 -12.45 -17.59 -35.91
C ASN A 99 -12.73 -16.79 -34.62
N VAL A 100 -14.00 -16.64 -34.23
CA VAL A 100 -14.37 -15.91 -33.01
C VAL A 100 -13.95 -16.68 -31.77
N GLN A 101 -14.00 -18.01 -31.80
CA GLN A 101 -13.50 -18.85 -30.71
C GLN A 101 -11.98 -18.68 -30.52
N THR A 102 -11.22 -18.63 -31.61
CA THR A 102 -9.76 -18.36 -31.55
C THR A 102 -9.45 -16.94 -31.06
N ASP A 103 -10.26 -15.96 -31.42
CA ASP A 103 -10.10 -14.58 -30.92
C ASP A 103 -10.39 -14.49 -29.41
N ILE A 104 -11.42 -15.20 -28.93
CA ILE A 104 -11.72 -15.33 -27.50
C ILE A 104 -10.54 -15.97 -26.76
N ASP A 105 -9.95 -17.06 -27.29
CA ASP A 105 -8.79 -17.73 -26.69
C ASP A 105 -7.59 -16.77 -26.54
N ASN A 106 -7.34 -15.97 -27.56
CA ASN A 106 -6.26 -14.98 -27.55
C ASN A 106 -6.52 -13.86 -26.53
N ILE A 107 -7.78 -13.45 -26.36
CA ILE A 107 -8.18 -12.41 -25.40
C ILE A 107 -8.11 -12.96 -23.96
N GLU A 108 -8.65 -14.15 -23.72
CA GLU A 108 -8.61 -14.85 -22.42
C GLU A 108 -7.17 -15.01 -21.94
N ALA A 109 -6.29 -15.57 -22.78
CA ALA A 109 -4.88 -15.74 -22.47
C ALA A 109 -4.18 -14.41 -22.15
N LYS A 110 -4.54 -13.31 -22.82
CA LYS A 110 -4.01 -11.97 -22.53
C LYS A 110 -4.54 -11.40 -21.23
N ILE A 111 -5.84 -11.57 -20.93
CA ILE A 111 -6.45 -11.11 -19.68
C ILE A 111 -5.83 -11.85 -18.50
N ASP A 112 -5.74 -13.17 -18.55
CA ASP A 112 -5.18 -13.97 -17.45
C ASP A 112 -3.69 -13.76 -17.26
N SER A 113 -2.90 -13.65 -18.34
CA SER A 113 -1.48 -13.31 -18.22
C SER A 113 -1.28 -11.89 -17.67
N SER A 114 -2.13 -10.93 -18.04
CA SER A 114 -2.06 -9.56 -17.51
C SER A 114 -2.48 -9.50 -16.04
N ALA A 115 -3.57 -10.17 -15.67
CA ALA A 115 -4.07 -10.23 -14.30
C ALA A 115 -3.08 -10.94 -13.36
N SER A 116 -2.53 -12.08 -13.79
CA SER A 116 -1.52 -12.82 -13.01
C SER A 116 -0.20 -12.06 -12.89
N ASN A 117 0.26 -11.39 -13.96
CA ASN A 117 1.44 -10.53 -13.90
C ASN A 117 1.21 -9.33 -12.98
N LEU A 118 0.05 -8.66 -13.09
CA LEU A 118 -0.32 -7.55 -12.21
C LEU A 118 -0.36 -7.99 -10.75
N SER A 119 -1.02 -9.11 -10.44
CA SER A 119 -1.07 -9.68 -9.09
C SER A 119 0.33 -10.02 -8.57
N SER A 120 1.13 -10.74 -9.37
CA SER A 120 2.48 -11.15 -8.97
C SER A 120 3.41 -9.95 -8.72
N GLN A 121 3.39 -8.96 -9.62
CA GLN A 121 4.22 -7.76 -9.49
C GLN A 121 3.75 -6.88 -8.34
N THR A 122 2.44 -6.70 -8.17
CA THR A 122 1.87 -5.94 -7.05
C THR A 122 2.22 -6.59 -5.72
N ALA A 123 2.06 -7.91 -5.58
CA ALA A 123 2.42 -8.63 -4.37
C ALA A 123 3.93 -8.52 -4.05
N LYS A 124 4.80 -8.74 -5.04
CA LYS A 124 6.26 -8.63 -4.89
C LYS A 124 6.69 -7.21 -4.51
N ASN A 125 6.17 -6.20 -5.19
CA ASN A 125 6.50 -4.81 -4.93
C ASN A 125 5.94 -4.35 -3.58
N SER A 126 4.71 -4.77 -3.25
CA SER A 126 4.08 -4.51 -1.97
C SER A 126 4.88 -5.05 -0.80
N GLN A 127 5.30 -6.31 -0.91
CA GLN A 127 6.11 -6.94 0.12
C GLN A 127 7.46 -6.25 0.28
N ARG A 128 8.17 -5.98 -0.82
CA ARG A 128 9.45 -5.26 -0.78
C ARG A 128 9.33 -3.88 -0.13
N ILE A 129 8.29 -3.12 -0.46
CA ILE A 129 8.08 -1.78 0.11
C ILE A 129 7.75 -1.88 1.61
N ARG A 130 6.87 -2.80 2.01
CA ARG A 130 6.55 -3.03 3.43
C ARG A 130 7.78 -3.46 4.23
N ASP A 131 8.57 -4.39 3.71
CA ASP A 131 9.80 -4.87 4.36
C ASP A 131 10.82 -3.73 4.52
N LEU A 132 10.96 -2.86 3.50
CA LEU A 132 11.82 -1.68 3.58
C LEU A 132 11.32 -0.67 4.63
N LEU A 133 10.02 -0.37 4.65
CA LEU A 133 9.43 0.56 5.62
C LEU A 133 9.55 0.03 7.05
N ASP A 134 9.31 -1.27 7.27
CA ASP A 134 9.43 -1.91 8.58
C ASP A 134 10.89 -2.03 9.03
N SER A 135 11.82 -2.29 8.10
CA SER A 135 13.26 -2.27 8.37
C SER A 135 13.73 -0.90 8.83
N VAL A 136 13.34 0.16 8.11
CA VAL A 136 13.63 1.55 8.47
C VAL A 136 13.05 1.91 9.84
N ARG A 137 11.79 1.54 10.11
CA ARG A 137 11.14 1.74 11.41
C ARG A 137 11.92 1.07 12.54
N THR A 138 12.33 -0.18 12.33
CA THR A 138 13.07 -0.96 13.31
C THR A 138 14.45 -0.35 13.56
N ALA A 139 15.16 0.05 12.51
CA ALA A 139 16.47 0.69 12.61
C ALA A 139 16.40 1.99 13.44
N LEU A 140 15.39 2.83 13.18
CA LEU A 140 15.17 4.06 13.94
C LEU A 140 14.91 3.77 15.43
N ILE A 141 14.09 2.77 15.75
CA ILE A 141 13.82 2.37 17.14
C ILE A 141 15.09 1.88 17.85
N VAL A 142 15.88 1.04 17.19
CA VAL A 142 17.14 0.53 17.74
C VAL A 142 18.12 1.68 17.97
N LEU A 143 18.26 2.61 17.03
CA LEU A 143 19.13 3.78 17.19
C LEU A 143 18.75 4.60 18.42
N ALA A 144 17.46 4.85 18.65
CA ALA A 144 17.00 5.60 19.82
C ALA A 144 17.28 4.86 21.14
N ALA A 145 17.01 3.56 21.20
CA ALA A 145 17.30 2.75 22.37
C ALA A 145 18.79 2.74 22.70
N VAL A 146 19.65 2.62 21.68
CA VAL A 146 21.11 2.68 21.84
C VAL A 146 21.55 4.06 22.31
N MET A 147 21.03 5.15 21.76
CA MET A 147 21.38 6.50 22.21
C MET A 147 21.00 6.74 23.68
N LEU A 148 19.81 6.32 24.10
CA LEU A 148 19.39 6.41 25.51
C LEU A 148 20.29 5.56 26.43
N LEU A 149 20.66 4.35 25.99
CA LEU A 149 21.59 3.51 26.73
C LEU A 149 22.97 4.18 26.87
N LEU A 150 23.48 4.78 25.79
CA LEU A 150 24.78 5.47 25.78
C LEU A 150 24.79 6.68 26.70
N THR A 151 23.72 7.47 26.75
CA THR A 151 23.63 8.62 27.67
C THR A 151 23.61 8.15 29.13
N PHE A 152 22.85 7.09 29.43
CA PHE A 152 22.80 6.50 30.77
C PHE A 152 24.15 5.92 31.23
N LEU A 153 24.76 5.06 30.41
CA LEU A 153 26.07 4.47 30.67
C LEU A 153 27.15 5.54 30.79
N GLY A 154 27.07 6.54 29.91
CA GLY A 154 27.97 7.67 29.92
C GLY A 154 27.93 8.42 31.26
N PHE A 155 26.73 8.76 31.71
CA PHE A 155 26.54 9.41 33.00
C PHE A 155 27.13 8.58 34.16
N LEU A 156 26.81 7.28 34.22
CA LEU A 156 27.32 6.37 35.25
C LEU A 156 28.86 6.30 35.26
N PHE A 157 29.49 6.08 34.10
CA PHE A 157 30.95 5.96 34.04
C PHE A 157 31.67 7.28 34.33
N SER A 158 31.04 8.42 34.05
CA SER A 158 31.56 9.74 34.43
C SER A 158 31.59 9.93 35.96
N LEU A 159 30.59 9.39 36.68
CA LEU A 159 30.55 9.37 38.14
C LEU A 159 31.65 8.46 38.73
N PHE A 160 31.76 7.22 38.24
CA PHE A 160 32.75 6.26 38.71
C PHE A 160 34.19 6.57 38.27
N GLY A 161 34.38 7.48 37.29
CA GLY A 161 35.70 7.90 36.82
C GLY A 161 36.43 6.85 35.97
N LEU A 162 35.70 5.90 35.38
CA LEU A 162 36.24 4.81 34.56
C LEU A 162 36.63 5.32 33.16
N LYS A 163 37.87 5.80 33.03
CA LYS A 163 38.37 6.48 31.81
C LYS A 163 38.32 5.64 30.53
N PHE A 164 38.59 4.34 30.63
CA PHE A 164 38.63 3.43 29.47
C PHE A 164 37.25 3.28 28.83
N LEU A 165 36.21 3.07 29.63
CA LEU A 165 34.83 2.90 29.15
C LEU A 165 34.29 4.18 28.50
N VAL A 166 34.63 5.35 29.04
CA VAL A 166 34.26 6.64 28.43
C VAL A 166 34.84 6.79 27.02
N TYR A 167 36.08 6.36 26.79
CA TYR A 167 36.67 6.39 25.43
C TYR A 167 35.94 5.49 24.45
N ILE A 168 35.57 4.27 24.88
CA ILE A 168 34.79 3.35 24.04
C ILE A 168 33.43 3.96 23.68
N LEU A 169 32.72 4.56 24.64
CA LEU A 169 31.43 5.21 24.39
C LEU A 169 31.55 6.37 23.39
N VAL A 170 32.63 7.15 23.44
CA VAL A 170 32.88 8.24 22.48
C VAL A 170 33.08 7.68 21.06
N ILE A 171 33.85 6.59 20.91
CA ILE A 171 34.04 5.94 19.61
C ILE A 171 32.71 5.44 19.05
N ILE A 172 31.90 4.75 19.86
CA ILE A 172 30.56 4.29 19.46
C ILE A 172 29.67 5.48 19.07
N GLY A 173 29.71 6.57 19.83
CA GLY A 173 28.97 7.79 19.54
C GLY A 173 29.31 8.38 18.16
N TRP A 174 30.60 8.44 17.80
CA TRP A 174 31.01 8.91 16.48
C TRP A 174 30.57 7.98 15.34
N ILE A 175 30.56 6.66 15.56
CA ILE A 175 30.03 5.69 14.59
C ILE A 175 28.52 5.94 14.36
N LEU A 176 27.76 6.22 15.42
CA LEU A 176 26.34 6.56 15.31
C LEU A 176 26.11 7.88 14.58
N VAL A 177 26.93 8.91 14.83
CA VAL A 177 26.89 10.17 14.09
C VAL A 177 27.11 9.91 12.60
N ALA A 178 28.10 9.13 12.22
CA ALA A 178 28.34 8.77 10.81
C ALA A 178 27.13 8.02 10.21
N GLY A 179 26.57 7.04 10.92
CA GLY A 179 25.40 6.29 10.47
C GLY A 179 24.15 7.16 10.28
N THR A 180 23.89 8.10 11.19
CA THR A 180 22.75 9.03 11.09
C THR A 180 22.88 10.00 9.93
N PHE A 181 24.09 10.46 9.60
CA PHE A 181 24.33 11.27 8.38
C PHE A 181 24.10 10.49 7.09
N ILE A 182 24.53 9.22 7.03
CA ILE A 182 24.26 8.36 5.87
C ILE A 182 22.75 8.16 5.67
N LEU A 183 22.03 7.84 6.76
CA LEU A 183 20.57 7.71 6.73
C LEU A 183 19.89 9.02 6.28
N CYS A 184 20.35 10.16 6.81
CA CYS A 184 19.88 11.48 6.42
C CYS A 184 20.02 11.72 4.90
N GLY A 185 21.16 11.35 4.31
CA GLY A 185 21.37 11.43 2.86
C GLY A 185 20.38 10.58 2.06
N ILE A 186 20.10 9.34 2.51
CA ILE A 186 19.12 8.46 1.88
C ILE A 186 17.71 9.06 1.93
N PHE A 187 17.29 9.59 3.08
CA PHE A 187 15.97 10.22 3.22
C PHE A 187 15.81 11.50 2.40
N LEU A 188 16.88 12.26 2.20
CA LEU A 188 16.88 13.43 1.32
C LEU A 188 16.63 13.00 -0.13
N LEU A 189 17.31 11.94 -0.60
CA LEU A 189 17.06 11.38 -1.93
C LEU A 189 15.61 10.88 -2.05
N LEU A 190 15.09 10.17 -1.05
CA LEU A 190 13.71 9.70 -1.05
C LEU A 190 12.70 10.85 -1.07
N HIS A 191 12.97 11.95 -0.36
CA HIS A 191 12.12 13.14 -0.38
C HIS A 191 12.01 13.72 -1.80
N ASN A 192 13.15 13.87 -2.48
CA ASN A 192 13.18 14.40 -3.85
C ASN A 192 12.51 13.44 -4.85
N VAL A 193 12.84 12.14 -4.79
CA VAL A 193 12.22 11.13 -5.66
C VAL A 193 10.71 11.09 -5.47
N THR A 194 10.23 11.19 -4.23
CA THR A 194 8.79 11.20 -3.93
C THR A 194 8.13 12.48 -4.46
N ALA A 195 8.77 13.64 -4.30
CA ALA A 195 8.28 14.91 -4.83
C ALA A 195 8.21 14.87 -6.37
N ASP A 196 9.24 14.38 -7.03
CA ASP A 196 9.31 14.26 -8.49
C ASP A 196 8.25 13.26 -9.01
N THR A 197 8.09 12.13 -8.32
CA THR A 197 7.05 11.14 -8.64
C THR A 197 5.65 11.73 -8.52
N CYS A 198 5.38 12.51 -7.47
CA CYS A 198 4.10 13.19 -7.28
C CYS A 198 3.82 14.23 -8.38
N VAL A 199 4.83 14.99 -8.80
CA VAL A 199 4.69 15.93 -9.93
C VAL A 199 4.43 15.18 -11.23
N ALA A 200 5.16 14.09 -11.49
CA ALA A 200 4.97 13.26 -12.67
C ALA A 200 3.57 12.63 -12.72
N MET A 201 3.06 12.13 -11.59
CA MET A 201 1.68 11.61 -11.47
C MET A 201 0.65 12.68 -11.83
N ASN A 202 0.78 13.90 -11.30
CA ASN A 202 -0.15 14.99 -11.63
C ASN A 202 -0.04 15.44 -13.10
N GLN A 203 1.17 15.48 -13.67
CA GLN A 203 1.36 15.80 -15.10
C GLN A 203 0.69 14.76 -16.00
N TYR A 204 0.82 13.48 -15.66
CA TYR A 204 0.14 12.38 -16.35
C TYR A 204 -1.38 12.53 -16.29
N VAL A 205 -1.91 12.83 -15.10
CA VAL A 205 -3.36 13.07 -14.93
C VAL A 205 -3.84 14.25 -15.78
N GLN A 206 -3.05 15.30 -15.95
CA GLN A 206 -3.46 16.47 -16.74
C GLN A 206 -3.32 16.25 -18.25
N HIS A 207 -2.28 15.54 -18.68
CA HIS A 207 -1.94 15.36 -20.10
C HIS A 207 -1.65 13.88 -20.43
N PRO A 208 -2.67 13.01 -20.44
CA PRO A 208 -2.48 11.57 -20.67
C PRO A 208 -2.00 11.25 -22.11
N ALA A 209 -2.31 12.10 -23.09
CA ALA A 209 -1.96 11.91 -24.50
C ALA A 209 -0.63 12.56 -24.92
N ALA A 210 0.06 13.26 -24.02
CA ALA A 210 1.42 13.71 -24.27
C ALA A 210 2.36 12.54 -23.94
N HIS A 211 3.35 12.25 -24.78
CA HIS A 211 4.35 11.21 -24.55
C HIS A 211 5.08 11.41 -23.20
N THR A 212 4.51 10.89 -22.13
CA THR A 212 5.08 10.91 -20.79
C THR A 212 5.88 9.63 -20.57
N ALA A 213 6.76 9.63 -19.57
CA ALA A 213 7.47 8.41 -19.18
C ALA A 213 6.52 7.29 -18.71
N LEU A 214 5.29 7.64 -18.30
CA LEU A 214 4.28 6.72 -17.79
C LEU A 214 3.36 6.15 -18.89
N ASP A 215 3.14 6.89 -19.98
CA ASP A 215 2.38 6.47 -21.16
C ASP A 215 2.98 5.22 -21.83
N LYS A 216 4.32 5.10 -21.84
CA LYS A 216 5.02 3.90 -22.35
C LYS A 216 4.83 2.65 -21.50
N ILE A 217 4.36 2.80 -20.26
CA ILE A 217 4.20 1.71 -19.29
C ILE A 217 2.72 1.33 -19.16
N ILE A 218 1.80 2.29 -19.33
CA ILE A 218 0.35 2.09 -19.24
C ILE A 218 -0.27 2.66 -20.53
N PRO A 219 -0.45 1.87 -21.59
CA PRO A 219 -1.02 2.35 -22.85
C PRO A 219 -2.52 2.61 -22.66
N CYS A 220 -2.88 3.88 -22.53
CA CYS A 220 -4.25 4.33 -22.34
C CYS A 220 -4.83 4.81 -23.67
N VAL A 221 -6.10 4.50 -23.89
CA VAL A 221 -6.82 4.93 -25.08
C VAL A 221 -7.55 6.24 -24.76
N ASP A 222 -7.75 7.09 -25.75
CA ASP A 222 -8.50 8.34 -25.57
C ASP A 222 -9.99 8.07 -25.25
N ASN A 223 -10.62 9.05 -24.58
CA ASN A 223 -12.01 8.95 -24.15
C ASN A 223 -13.00 8.74 -25.32
N ALA A 224 -12.71 9.26 -26.53
CA ALA A 224 -13.62 9.10 -27.66
C ALA A 224 -13.63 7.65 -28.14
N THR A 225 -12.45 7.05 -28.31
CA THR A 225 -12.32 5.63 -28.65
C THR A 225 -12.89 4.73 -27.55
N ALA A 226 -12.69 5.08 -26.27
CA ALA A 226 -13.28 4.34 -25.14
C ALA A 226 -14.82 4.37 -25.14
N GLN A 227 -15.42 5.54 -25.41
CA GLN A 227 -16.89 5.65 -25.57
C GLN A 227 -17.39 4.88 -26.79
N GLU A 228 -16.65 4.88 -27.89
CA GLU A 228 -16.97 4.03 -29.04
C GLU A 228 -16.96 2.55 -28.66
N THR A 229 -15.92 2.07 -27.96
CA THR A 229 -15.87 0.70 -27.45
C THR A 229 -17.08 0.39 -26.57
N LEU A 230 -17.43 1.28 -25.64
CA LEU A 230 -18.60 1.09 -24.76
C LEU A 230 -19.89 0.94 -25.56
N MET A 231 -20.09 1.78 -26.57
CA MET A 231 -21.26 1.71 -27.45
C MET A 231 -21.29 0.38 -28.22
N ARG A 232 -20.14 -0.09 -28.72
CA ARG A 232 -20.02 -1.41 -29.35
C ARG A 232 -20.31 -2.55 -28.38
N THR A 233 -19.85 -2.48 -27.14
CA THR A 233 -20.14 -3.49 -26.12
C THR A 233 -21.64 -3.56 -25.81
N LYS A 234 -22.30 -2.40 -25.69
CA LYS A 234 -23.77 -2.33 -25.50
C LYS A 234 -24.52 -2.88 -26.71
N GLU A 235 -24.07 -2.54 -27.92
CA GLU A 235 -24.64 -3.04 -29.17
C GLU A 235 -24.58 -4.56 -29.24
N VAL A 236 -23.40 -5.15 -28.99
CA VAL A 236 -23.21 -6.61 -28.99
C VAL A 236 -24.06 -7.29 -27.93
N SER A 237 -24.10 -6.75 -26.69
CA SER A 237 -24.96 -7.29 -25.62
C SER A 237 -26.45 -7.23 -26.01
N SER A 238 -26.90 -6.13 -26.60
CA SER A 238 -28.28 -5.95 -27.07
C SER A 238 -28.63 -6.95 -28.19
N GLN A 239 -27.74 -7.13 -29.16
CA GLN A 239 -27.91 -8.08 -30.26
C GLN A 239 -27.98 -9.53 -29.78
N LEU A 240 -27.16 -9.92 -28.78
CA LEU A 240 -27.24 -11.26 -28.20
C LEU A 240 -28.62 -11.55 -27.59
N VAL A 241 -29.19 -10.59 -26.87
CA VAL A 241 -30.55 -10.71 -26.32
C VAL A 241 -31.59 -10.79 -27.43
N GLU A 242 -31.43 -9.99 -28.49
CA GLU A 242 -32.34 -9.99 -29.63
C GLU A 242 -32.33 -11.33 -30.37
N VAL A 243 -31.17 -11.93 -30.58
CA VAL A 243 -31.05 -13.26 -31.20
C VAL A 243 -31.73 -14.32 -30.33
N MET A 244 -31.47 -14.34 -29.01
CA MET A 244 -32.16 -15.27 -28.09
C MET A 244 -33.69 -15.08 -28.14
N ASN A 245 -34.16 -13.84 -28.07
CA ASN A 245 -35.59 -13.52 -28.10
C ASN A 245 -36.25 -13.86 -29.44
N THR A 246 -35.51 -13.74 -30.55
CA THR A 246 -35.97 -14.12 -31.89
C THR A 246 -36.12 -15.64 -31.99
N VAL A 247 -35.16 -16.41 -31.46
CA VAL A 247 -35.30 -17.87 -31.39
C VAL A 247 -36.47 -18.26 -30.48
N ILE A 248 -36.63 -17.62 -29.32
CA ILE A 248 -37.77 -17.86 -28.43
C ILE A 248 -39.09 -17.58 -29.15
N SER A 249 -39.25 -16.42 -29.78
CA SER A 249 -40.52 -16.04 -30.39
C SER A 249 -40.82 -16.79 -31.67
N ASN A 250 -39.82 -17.03 -32.52
CA ASN A 250 -40.03 -17.53 -33.88
C ASN A 250 -39.76 -19.03 -34.01
N VAL A 251 -39.06 -19.64 -33.06
CA VAL A 251 -38.73 -21.07 -33.09
C VAL A 251 -39.45 -21.79 -31.95
N SER A 252 -39.17 -21.42 -30.70
CA SER A 252 -39.69 -22.14 -29.52
C SER A 252 -41.17 -21.88 -29.21
N ASN A 253 -41.71 -20.71 -29.59
CA ASN A 253 -43.10 -20.34 -29.32
C ASN A 253 -44.02 -20.51 -30.54
N ILE A 254 -43.48 -20.86 -31.73
CA ILE A 254 -44.27 -21.15 -32.93
C ILE A 254 -44.44 -22.66 -33.10
N ASN A 255 -45.68 -23.08 -33.31
CA ASN A 255 -45.99 -24.46 -33.66
C ASN A 255 -45.85 -24.64 -35.18
N PHE A 256 -44.69 -25.12 -35.64
CA PHE A 256 -44.46 -25.42 -37.05
C PHE A 256 -45.28 -26.63 -37.53
N ALA A 257 -45.59 -26.66 -38.82
CA ALA A 257 -46.24 -27.81 -39.44
C ALA A 257 -45.22 -28.94 -39.71
N PRO A 258 -45.65 -30.23 -39.73
CA PRO A 258 -44.77 -31.39 -39.85
C PRO A 258 -43.87 -31.44 -41.10
N ASN A 259 -44.22 -30.67 -42.13
CA ASN A 259 -43.47 -30.54 -43.38
C ASN A 259 -42.21 -29.65 -43.27
N PHE A 260 -42.05 -28.87 -42.19
CA PHE A 260 -40.87 -28.03 -41.95
C PHE A 260 -39.82 -28.74 -41.08
N VAL A 261 -39.32 -29.89 -41.54
CA VAL A 261 -38.45 -30.81 -40.79
C VAL A 261 -37.25 -30.17 -40.06
N PRO A 262 -36.57 -29.11 -40.56
CA PRO A 262 -35.47 -28.46 -39.81
C PRO A 262 -35.91 -27.69 -38.55
N MET A 263 -37.16 -27.21 -38.51
CA MET A 263 -37.71 -26.39 -37.42
C MET A 263 -38.92 -27.04 -36.74
N TYR A 264 -39.37 -28.18 -37.25
CA TYR A 264 -40.49 -28.93 -36.72
C TYR A 264 -40.03 -29.84 -35.57
N PHE A 265 -40.41 -29.47 -34.36
CA PHE A 265 -40.30 -30.30 -33.17
C PHE A 265 -41.63 -30.23 -32.41
N ASN A 266 -42.09 -31.36 -31.85
CA ASN A 266 -43.39 -31.47 -31.19
C ASN A 266 -43.35 -30.75 -29.82
N GLN A 267 -43.71 -29.48 -29.81
CA GLN A 267 -43.67 -28.62 -28.63
C GLN A 267 -44.93 -28.80 -27.78
N SER A 268 -44.77 -29.14 -26.50
CA SER A 268 -45.88 -29.25 -25.54
C SER A 268 -45.63 -28.29 -24.38
N GLY A 269 -46.63 -27.55 -23.89
CA GLY A 269 -46.48 -26.70 -22.70
C GLY A 269 -46.49 -25.18 -22.93
N PRO A 270 -46.32 -24.40 -21.85
CA PRO A 270 -46.51 -22.94 -21.84
C PRO A 270 -45.42 -22.21 -22.64
N LEU A 271 -45.76 -21.01 -23.14
CA LEU A 271 -44.86 -20.17 -23.92
C LEU A 271 -43.63 -19.77 -23.09
N VAL A 272 -42.45 -19.87 -23.69
CA VAL A 272 -41.20 -19.47 -23.05
C VAL A 272 -41.16 -17.94 -22.98
N PRO A 273 -40.92 -17.36 -21.79
CA PRO A 273 -40.81 -15.91 -21.63
C PRO A 273 -39.50 -15.39 -22.23
N LYS A 274 -39.55 -14.16 -22.76
CA LYS A 274 -38.41 -13.48 -23.38
C LYS A 274 -37.42 -12.98 -22.33
N LEU A 275 -36.14 -12.94 -22.69
CA LEU A 275 -35.10 -12.29 -21.89
C LEU A 275 -35.26 -10.77 -21.97
N CYS A 276 -35.10 -10.08 -20.85
CA CYS A 276 -35.08 -8.63 -20.84
C CYS A 276 -33.82 -8.11 -21.53
N ASN A 277 -34.01 -7.33 -22.59
CA ASN A 277 -32.94 -6.49 -23.13
C ASN A 277 -32.81 -5.23 -22.25
N PRO A 278 -31.66 -4.96 -21.61
CA PRO A 278 -31.50 -3.78 -20.75
C PRO A 278 -31.42 -2.47 -21.55
N PHE A 279 -31.29 -2.56 -22.87
CA PHE A 279 -31.16 -1.42 -23.77
C PHE A 279 -32.38 -1.26 -24.69
N ARG A 280 -32.63 -0.02 -25.10
CA ARG A 280 -33.51 0.34 -26.22
C ARG A 280 -32.74 0.26 -27.55
N PRO A 281 -33.42 0.36 -28.70
CA PRO A 281 -32.75 0.41 -30.01
C PRO A 281 -31.76 1.57 -30.18
N ASP A 282 -31.92 2.65 -29.41
CA ASP A 282 -30.99 3.79 -29.35
C ASP A 282 -29.86 3.58 -28.32
N LEU A 283 -29.73 2.37 -27.75
CA LEU A 283 -28.75 1.97 -26.74
C LEU A 283 -28.90 2.70 -25.39
N THR A 284 -30.02 3.39 -25.17
CA THR A 284 -30.36 3.95 -23.84
C THR A 284 -30.89 2.88 -22.91
N ASN A 285 -30.69 3.05 -21.61
CA ASN A 285 -31.14 2.08 -20.61
C ASN A 285 -32.67 2.05 -20.54
N ARG A 286 -33.25 0.84 -20.40
CA ARG A 286 -34.69 0.66 -20.13
C ARG A 286 -34.94 -0.25 -18.94
N VAL A 287 -36.11 -0.06 -18.34
CA VAL A 287 -36.66 -0.99 -17.36
C VAL A 287 -37.41 -2.10 -18.10
N CYS A 288 -37.19 -3.34 -17.67
CA CYS A 288 -37.86 -4.52 -18.23
C CYS A 288 -39.39 -4.44 -18.03
N SER A 289 -40.14 -4.88 -19.02
CA SER A 289 -41.60 -4.95 -18.98
C SER A 289 -42.08 -6.19 -18.24
N ALA A 290 -43.32 -6.16 -17.74
CA ALA A 290 -43.94 -7.33 -17.12
C ALA A 290 -44.00 -8.51 -18.11
N GLY A 291 -43.46 -9.66 -17.69
CA GLY A 291 -43.37 -10.88 -18.51
C GLY A 291 -42.01 -11.11 -19.19
N GLU A 292 -41.09 -10.14 -19.13
CA GLU A 292 -39.68 -10.36 -19.48
C GLU A 292 -38.93 -10.94 -18.26
N VAL A 293 -37.95 -11.82 -18.52
CA VAL A 293 -37.12 -12.42 -17.48
C VAL A 293 -35.82 -11.65 -17.34
N ASP A 294 -35.42 -11.37 -16.09
CA ASP A 294 -34.14 -10.75 -15.78
C ASP A 294 -32.97 -11.75 -15.94
N TYR A 295 -31.77 -11.25 -16.25
CA TYR A 295 -30.58 -12.08 -16.39
C TYR A 295 -30.31 -13.00 -15.20
N ASN A 296 -30.51 -12.52 -13.97
CA ASN A 296 -30.15 -13.27 -12.76
C ASN A 296 -30.97 -14.54 -12.59
N ASN A 297 -32.22 -14.54 -13.06
CA ASN A 297 -33.17 -15.63 -12.87
C ASN A 297 -33.48 -16.39 -14.18
N ALA A 298 -32.99 -15.91 -15.32
CA ALA A 298 -33.31 -16.45 -16.64
C ALA A 298 -33.04 -17.95 -16.76
N THR A 299 -31.88 -18.42 -16.34
CA THR A 299 -31.51 -19.84 -16.39
C THR A 299 -32.46 -20.70 -15.56
N GLN A 300 -32.84 -20.24 -14.37
CA GLN A 300 -33.76 -20.97 -13.48
C GLN A 300 -35.18 -21.00 -14.05
N VAL A 301 -35.65 -19.89 -14.61
CA VAL A 301 -36.97 -19.80 -15.24
C VAL A 301 -37.02 -20.67 -16.49
N TRP A 302 -36.05 -20.57 -17.40
CA TRP A 302 -36.05 -21.36 -18.64
C TRP A 302 -35.90 -22.86 -18.41
N LYS A 303 -35.24 -23.27 -17.32
CA LYS A 303 -35.10 -24.69 -16.97
C LYS A 303 -36.45 -25.40 -16.82
N THR A 304 -37.50 -24.70 -16.39
CA THR A 304 -38.85 -25.29 -16.26
C THR A 304 -39.55 -25.53 -17.59
N TYR A 305 -38.99 -25.03 -18.70
CA TYR A 305 -39.53 -25.17 -20.06
C TYR A 305 -38.75 -26.20 -20.88
N VAL A 306 -37.75 -26.87 -20.29
CA VAL A 306 -36.92 -27.87 -20.97
C VAL A 306 -37.65 -29.21 -21.04
N CYS A 307 -37.77 -29.76 -22.24
CA CYS A 307 -38.33 -31.08 -22.49
C CYS A 307 -37.24 -32.16 -22.51
N GLN A 308 -37.61 -33.41 -22.25
CA GLN A 308 -36.78 -34.56 -22.64
C GLN A 308 -36.94 -34.81 -24.13
N VAL A 309 -35.87 -35.20 -24.82
CA VAL A 309 -35.87 -35.41 -26.28
C VAL A 309 -35.68 -36.88 -26.64
N SER A 310 -36.33 -37.31 -27.73
CA SER A 310 -36.09 -38.60 -28.38
C SER A 310 -34.75 -38.61 -29.11
N ALA A 311 -34.32 -39.78 -29.62
CA ALA A 311 -33.14 -39.90 -30.47
C ALA A 311 -33.20 -39.04 -31.76
N SER A 312 -34.40 -38.64 -32.19
CA SER A 312 -34.64 -37.74 -33.33
C SER A 312 -34.72 -36.25 -32.95
N GLY A 313 -34.47 -35.89 -31.69
CA GLY A 313 -34.47 -34.50 -31.21
C GLY A 313 -35.86 -33.92 -30.92
N ILE A 314 -36.90 -34.77 -30.87
CA ILE A 314 -38.28 -34.36 -30.66
C ILE A 314 -38.61 -34.42 -29.17
N CYS A 315 -39.25 -33.39 -28.61
CA CYS A 315 -39.70 -33.40 -27.22
C CYS A 315 -40.70 -34.55 -26.95
N THR A 316 -40.43 -35.37 -25.93
CA THR A 316 -41.29 -36.46 -25.46
C THR A 316 -42.11 -36.06 -24.22
N THR A 317 -41.64 -35.08 -23.46
CA THR A 317 -42.34 -34.51 -22.29
C THR A 317 -42.82 -33.08 -22.56
N THR A 318 -43.68 -32.56 -21.69
CA THR A 318 -44.07 -31.15 -21.71
C THR A 318 -42.85 -30.24 -21.58
N GLY A 319 -42.57 -29.45 -22.61
CA GLY A 319 -41.57 -28.38 -22.70
C GLY A 319 -41.49 -27.80 -24.13
N ARG A 320 -40.90 -26.62 -24.25
CA ARG A 320 -40.69 -25.89 -25.51
C ARG A 320 -39.21 -25.66 -25.86
N LEU A 321 -38.31 -25.95 -24.92
CA LEU A 321 -36.86 -25.88 -25.13
C LEU A 321 -36.27 -27.30 -25.14
N THR A 322 -35.45 -27.61 -26.13
CA THR A 322 -34.62 -28.83 -26.08
C THR A 322 -33.41 -28.60 -25.17
N PRO A 323 -32.80 -29.66 -24.61
CA PRO A 323 -31.59 -29.52 -23.80
C PRO A 323 -30.48 -28.75 -24.52
N GLY A 324 -30.27 -29.03 -25.82
CA GLY A 324 -29.28 -28.30 -26.61
C GLY A 324 -29.58 -26.81 -26.80
N MET A 325 -30.85 -26.43 -26.97
CA MET A 325 -31.25 -25.00 -27.03
C MET A 325 -31.06 -24.32 -25.67
N TYR A 326 -31.41 -25.00 -24.58
CA TYR A 326 -31.24 -24.48 -23.23
C TYR A 326 -29.76 -24.23 -22.90
N ASP A 327 -28.89 -25.19 -23.24
CA ASP A 327 -27.45 -25.04 -23.04
C ASP A 327 -26.93 -23.84 -23.84
N GLN A 328 -27.33 -23.72 -25.12
CA GLN A 328 -27.00 -22.58 -25.99
C GLN A 328 -27.48 -21.23 -25.44
N PHE A 329 -28.69 -21.16 -24.90
CA PHE A 329 -29.21 -19.95 -24.26
C PHE A 329 -28.44 -19.61 -22.98
N GLY A 330 -28.00 -20.59 -22.20
CA GLY A 330 -27.12 -20.37 -21.05
C GLY A 330 -25.81 -19.68 -21.43
N VAL A 331 -25.22 -20.06 -22.57
CA VAL A 331 -23.99 -19.45 -23.12
C VAL A 331 -24.20 -17.99 -23.44
N ALA A 332 -25.19 -17.70 -24.28
CA ALA A 332 -25.48 -16.36 -24.77
C ALA A 332 -25.93 -15.45 -23.62
N LEU A 333 -26.62 -16.01 -22.62
CA LEU A 333 -27.00 -15.31 -21.39
C LEU A 333 -25.76 -14.92 -20.57
N ASN A 334 -24.84 -15.86 -20.29
CA ASN A 334 -23.63 -15.59 -19.51
C ASN A 334 -22.71 -14.58 -20.21
N LEU A 335 -22.55 -14.70 -21.54
CA LEU A 335 -21.75 -13.75 -22.31
C LEU A 335 -22.37 -12.36 -22.32
N SER A 336 -23.68 -12.26 -22.57
CA SER A 336 -24.37 -10.97 -22.55
C SER A 336 -24.37 -10.34 -21.15
N TYR A 337 -24.53 -11.16 -20.10
CA TYR A 337 -24.41 -10.72 -18.71
C TYR A 337 -23.01 -10.20 -18.39
N GLY A 338 -21.97 -10.90 -18.83
CA GLY A 338 -20.57 -10.49 -18.66
C GLY A 338 -20.29 -9.15 -19.35
N LEU A 339 -20.67 -9.01 -20.63
CA LEU A 339 -20.50 -7.78 -21.39
C LEU A 339 -21.32 -6.61 -20.81
N TYR A 340 -22.54 -6.88 -20.32
CA TYR A 340 -23.39 -5.86 -19.70
C TYR A 340 -22.82 -5.33 -18.38
N ASN A 341 -22.41 -6.22 -17.46
CA ASN A 341 -21.96 -5.82 -16.13
C ASN A 341 -20.49 -5.35 -16.10
N TYR A 342 -19.62 -5.99 -16.88
CA TYR A 342 -18.18 -5.67 -16.88
C TYR A 342 -17.76 -4.78 -18.05
N GLY A 343 -18.63 -4.55 -19.04
CA GLY A 343 -18.36 -3.64 -20.16
C GLY A 343 -17.88 -2.24 -19.73
N PRO A 344 -18.58 -1.55 -18.80
CA PRO A 344 -18.12 -0.26 -18.28
C PRO A 344 -16.74 -0.33 -17.63
N PHE A 345 -16.47 -1.38 -16.85
CA PHE A 345 -15.16 -1.58 -16.21
C PHE A 345 -14.03 -1.82 -17.22
N LEU A 346 -14.28 -2.62 -18.26
CA LEU A 346 -13.31 -2.86 -19.33
C LEU A 346 -12.98 -1.57 -20.10
N VAL A 347 -13.96 -0.69 -20.26
CA VAL A 347 -13.77 0.62 -20.88
C VAL A 347 -13.02 1.58 -19.94
N GLU A 348 -13.30 1.57 -18.65
CA GLU A 348 -12.55 2.33 -17.63
C GLU A 348 -11.09 1.86 -17.46
N LEU A 349 -10.84 0.58 -17.74
CA LEU A 349 -9.49 0.03 -17.86
C LEU A 349 -8.80 0.54 -19.12
N GLN A 350 -9.53 0.62 -20.23
CA GLN A 350 -9.01 1.03 -21.54
C GLN A 350 -8.70 2.53 -21.60
N ASP A 351 -9.57 3.38 -21.03
CA ASP A 351 -9.36 4.83 -20.96
C ASP A 351 -8.45 5.27 -19.80
N CYS A 352 -8.04 4.29 -18.97
CA CYS A 352 -7.25 4.49 -17.77
C CYS A 352 -7.83 5.50 -16.78
N THR A 353 -9.14 5.75 -16.80
CA THR A 353 -9.83 6.59 -15.82
C THR A 353 -9.56 6.04 -14.42
N PHE A 354 -9.51 4.71 -14.27
CA PHE A 354 -9.12 4.07 -13.03
C PHE A 354 -7.71 4.50 -12.54
N VAL A 355 -6.71 4.47 -13.43
CA VAL A 355 -5.32 4.89 -13.11
C VAL A 355 -5.28 6.39 -12.81
N ARG A 356 -6.01 7.19 -13.58
CA ARG A 356 -6.07 8.64 -13.45
C ARG A 356 -6.72 9.06 -12.13
N GLN A 357 -7.81 8.41 -11.73
CA GLN A 357 -8.45 8.61 -10.43
C GLN A 357 -7.49 8.22 -9.30
N THR A 358 -6.88 7.03 -9.39
CA THR A 358 -5.92 6.57 -8.38
C THR A 358 -4.73 7.53 -8.22
N PHE A 359 -4.15 8.02 -9.32
CA PHE A 359 -3.07 9.01 -9.26
C PHE A 359 -3.54 10.37 -8.78
N THR A 360 -4.78 10.76 -9.07
CA THR A 360 -5.38 11.99 -8.53
C THR A 360 -5.53 11.89 -7.02
N ASP A 361 -6.01 10.76 -6.50
CA ASP A 361 -6.22 10.52 -5.08
C ASP A 361 -4.88 10.43 -4.34
N ILE A 362 -3.88 9.75 -4.93
CA ILE A 362 -2.52 9.73 -4.39
C ILE A 362 -1.94 11.15 -4.40
N TYR A 363 -2.08 11.89 -5.48
CA TYR A 363 -1.53 13.24 -5.58
C TYR A 363 -2.19 14.22 -4.60
N ARG A 364 -3.52 14.17 -4.44
CA ARG A 364 -4.25 15.10 -3.58
C ARG A 364 -4.13 14.73 -2.10
N ASP A 365 -4.33 13.47 -1.77
CA ASP A 365 -4.49 13.05 -0.37
C ASP A 365 -3.18 12.57 0.25
N HIS A 366 -2.26 12.04 -0.56
CA HIS A 366 -1.07 11.37 -0.05
C HIS A 366 0.22 12.16 -0.27
N CYS A 367 0.41 12.74 -1.46
CA CYS A 367 1.63 13.48 -1.78
C CYS A 367 1.96 14.66 -0.84
N PRO A 368 1.00 15.48 -0.38
CA PRO A 368 1.29 16.55 0.59
C PRO A 368 1.84 15.99 1.90
N ASP A 369 1.23 14.92 2.41
CA ASP A 369 1.64 14.27 3.64
C ASP A 369 2.98 13.56 3.50
N LEU A 370 3.17 12.81 2.41
CA LEU A 370 4.44 12.17 2.08
C LEU A 370 5.58 13.21 2.09
N ARG A 371 5.36 14.37 1.46
CA ARG A 371 6.32 15.47 1.41
C ARG A 371 6.56 16.10 2.79
N HIS A 372 5.50 16.36 3.56
CA HIS A 372 5.64 16.93 4.91
C HIS A 372 6.41 15.99 5.82
N TYR A 373 6.03 14.72 5.84
CA TYR A 373 6.60 13.74 6.73
C TYR A 373 8.02 13.33 6.38
N SER A 374 8.36 13.17 5.10
CA SER A 374 9.75 12.94 4.68
C SER A 374 10.64 14.15 5.04
N LYS A 375 10.13 15.37 4.93
CA LYS A 375 10.82 16.58 5.40
C LYS A 375 11.04 16.57 6.92
N TYR A 376 10.04 16.18 7.72
CA TYR A 376 10.19 16.08 9.17
C TYR A 376 11.20 15.02 9.59
N ILE A 377 11.24 13.86 8.92
CA ILE A 377 12.26 12.83 9.17
C ILE A 377 13.66 13.40 8.89
N TYR A 378 13.84 14.06 7.74
CA TYR A 378 15.12 14.69 7.39
C TYR A 378 15.57 15.71 8.45
N ILE A 379 14.69 16.65 8.82
CA ILE A 379 14.99 17.66 9.84
C ILE A 379 15.31 17.00 11.18
N GLY A 380 14.53 16.00 11.59
CA GLY A 380 14.73 15.26 12.83
C GLY A 380 16.08 14.54 12.88
N LEU A 381 16.47 13.87 11.79
CA LEU A 381 17.76 13.19 11.69
C LEU A 381 18.94 14.18 11.74
N VAL A 382 18.85 15.32 11.05
CA VAL A 382 19.87 16.36 11.11
C VAL A 382 20.00 16.92 12.54
N MET A 383 18.87 17.25 13.19
CA MET A 383 18.89 17.79 14.54
C MET A 383 19.52 16.81 15.54
N VAL A 384 19.08 15.55 15.54
CA VAL A 384 19.64 14.51 16.42
C VAL A 384 21.13 14.30 16.17
N SER A 385 21.55 14.22 14.91
CA SER A 385 22.97 14.03 14.57
C SER A 385 23.84 15.19 15.05
N THR A 386 23.38 16.43 14.86
CA THR A 386 24.07 17.63 15.36
C THR A 386 24.11 17.70 16.89
N ALA A 387 23.03 17.32 17.57
CA ALA A 387 22.96 17.30 19.02
C ALA A 387 23.94 16.28 19.63
N VAL A 388 23.96 15.06 19.10
CA VAL A 388 24.91 14.01 19.52
C VAL A 388 26.35 14.44 19.26
N MET A 389 26.63 15.02 18.09
CA MET A 389 27.97 15.53 17.75
C MET A 389 28.44 16.60 18.76
N LEU A 390 27.60 17.59 19.06
CA LEU A 390 27.92 18.63 20.04
C LEU A 390 28.10 18.05 21.45
N SER A 391 27.23 17.12 21.86
CA SER A 391 27.32 16.43 23.14
C SER A 391 28.66 15.70 23.30
N LEU A 392 29.08 14.95 22.28
CA LEU A 392 30.38 14.26 22.25
C LEU A 392 31.57 15.23 22.32
N VAL A 393 31.51 16.34 21.58
CA VAL A 393 32.56 17.38 21.61
C VAL A 393 32.66 17.99 23.02
N PHE A 394 31.55 18.37 23.64
CA PHE A 394 31.53 18.89 25.00
C PHE A 394 32.06 17.88 26.01
N TRP A 395 31.71 16.61 25.84
CA TRP A 395 32.22 15.51 26.65
C TRP A 395 33.73 15.35 26.58
N VAL A 396 34.32 15.43 25.38
CA VAL A 396 35.78 15.37 25.18
C VAL A 396 36.47 16.56 25.84
N ILE A 397 35.93 17.77 25.69
CA ILE A 397 36.46 18.99 26.31
C ILE A 397 36.42 18.89 27.83
N TYR A 398 35.26 18.51 28.40
CA TYR A 398 35.08 18.34 29.84
C TYR A 398 36.02 17.26 30.41
N GLY A 399 36.17 16.13 29.70
CA GLY A 399 37.11 15.08 30.07
C GLY A 399 38.57 15.56 30.09
N ARG A 400 38.97 16.41 29.13
CA ARG A 400 40.30 17.02 29.08
C ARG A 400 40.54 18.01 30.21
N GLU A 401 39.57 18.87 30.51
CA GLU A 401 39.70 19.86 31.59
C GLU A 401 39.76 19.19 32.96
N ARG A 402 38.94 18.15 33.21
CA ARG A 402 39.00 17.35 34.45
C ARG A 402 40.38 16.71 34.62
N ARG A 403 41.00 16.21 33.55
CA ARG A 403 42.41 15.71 33.61
C ARG A 403 43.37 16.82 34.02
N HIS A 404 43.32 17.98 33.36
CA HIS A 404 44.21 19.10 33.70
C HIS A 404 44.09 19.50 35.18
N ARG A 405 42.87 19.56 35.74
CA ARG A 405 42.68 19.85 37.17
C ARG A 405 43.28 18.78 38.09
N VAL A 406 43.17 17.51 37.74
CA VAL A 406 43.76 16.40 38.53
C VAL A 406 45.30 16.43 38.45
N TYR A 407 45.87 16.56 37.26
CA TYR A 407 47.34 16.67 37.08
C TYR A 407 47.92 17.90 37.79
N THR A 408 47.23 19.05 37.72
CA THR A 408 47.69 20.28 38.41
C THR A 408 47.64 20.11 39.93
N LYS A 409 46.57 19.51 40.47
CA LYS A 409 46.47 19.19 41.91
C LYS A 409 47.53 18.19 42.36
N SER A 410 47.85 17.17 41.57
CA SER A 410 48.92 16.22 41.92
C SER A 410 50.30 16.88 41.90
N MET A 411 50.59 17.73 40.91
CA MET A 411 51.85 18.47 40.84
C MET A 411 52.03 19.44 42.02
N ILE A 412 50.97 20.18 42.38
CA ILE A 412 50.97 21.06 43.57
C ILE A 412 51.15 20.23 44.85
N GLY A 413 50.51 19.06 44.94
CA GLY A 413 50.65 18.15 46.08
C GLY A 413 52.06 17.57 46.23
N VAL A 414 52.71 17.20 45.12
CA VAL A 414 54.11 16.74 45.10
C VAL A 414 55.02 17.89 45.53
N ALA A 415 54.91 19.07 44.91
CA ALA A 415 55.72 20.24 45.26
C ALA A 415 55.59 20.61 46.75
N ARG A 416 54.39 20.53 47.32
CA ARG A 416 54.14 20.78 48.75
C ARG A 416 54.84 19.74 49.65
N ARG A 417 54.83 18.45 49.28
CA ARG A 417 55.57 17.40 50.03
C ARG A 417 57.08 17.62 49.93
N THR A 418 57.60 17.96 48.76
CA THR A 418 59.04 18.22 48.58
C THR A 418 59.49 19.40 49.43
N LYS A 419 58.68 20.47 49.49
CA LYS A 419 58.95 21.64 50.34
C LYS A 419 59.00 21.27 51.84
N LEU A 420 58.01 20.52 52.34
CA LEU A 420 57.97 20.07 53.73
C LEU A 420 59.14 19.14 54.11
N LEU A 421 59.59 18.29 53.17
CA LEU A 421 60.76 17.43 53.38
C LEU A 421 62.06 18.23 53.45
N LEU A 422 62.19 19.27 52.63
CA LEU A 422 63.33 20.20 52.65
C LEU A 422 63.37 20.99 53.97
N GLU A 423 62.24 21.52 54.42
CA GLU A 423 62.14 22.24 55.70
C GLU A 423 62.50 21.33 56.89
N ARG A 424 62.04 20.06 56.90
CA ARG A 424 62.49 19.09 57.92
C ARG A 424 64.00 18.83 57.87
N LYS A 425 64.57 18.62 56.68
CA LYS A 425 66.02 18.36 56.55
C LYS A 425 66.86 19.55 57.03
N LEU A 426 66.42 20.77 56.78
CA LEU A 426 67.08 21.98 57.26
C LEU A 426 66.99 22.12 58.79
N GLN A 427 65.86 21.74 59.40
CA GLN A 427 65.74 21.72 60.87
C GLN A 427 66.67 20.70 61.52
N PHE A 428 66.82 19.50 60.94
CA PHE A 428 67.78 18.51 61.45
C PHE A 428 69.23 18.99 61.30
N ALA A 429 69.62 19.53 60.15
CA ALA A 429 70.97 20.05 59.92
C ALA A 429 71.34 21.23 60.85
N SER A 430 70.36 22.04 61.27
CA SER A 430 70.57 23.11 62.25
C SER A 430 70.72 22.61 63.69
N SER A 431 70.22 21.40 64.00
CA SER A 431 70.26 20.83 65.35
C SER A 431 71.57 20.07 65.62
N ASP A 432 72.22 19.54 64.57
CA ASP A 432 73.52 18.87 64.66
C ASP A 432 74.70 19.84 64.85
N HIS A 433 74.47 21.16 64.70
CA HIS A 433 75.50 22.20 64.87
C HIS A 433 75.51 22.85 66.27
N LEU A 434 74.61 22.41 67.17
CA LEU A 434 74.39 22.99 68.51
C LEU A 434 74.66 22.01 69.66
N ASN A 435 75.16 20.81 69.37
CA ASN A 435 75.82 19.89 70.30
C ASN A 435 77.29 19.74 69.88
#